data_AF-A0A653MSH1-F1
#
_entry.id   AF-A0A653MSH1-F1
#
_cell.length_a   1.000
_cell.length_b   1.000
_cell.length_c   1.000
_cell.angle_alpha   90.00
_cell.angle_beta   90.00
_cell.angle_gamma   90.00
#
_symmetry.space_group_name_H-M   'P 1'
#
loop_
_entity.id
_entity.type
_entity.pdbx_description
1 polymer ?
#
loop_
_entity_poly.entity_id
_entity_poly.type
_entity_poly.pdbx_seq_one_letter_code
_entity_poly.pdbx_strand_id
1 'polypeptide(L)'
;MKISLQRVSTKDLATLTERTLTVSTSGKYPVLTNHPLINELTTHYADYSEVYTKKTFSGKGKDVAAADHDRDVAFSVIKAFLNGYRQVISVPNYQDAEDLYQVFVHFGLDLDRMSYSSQTAQMKKLIEALERPENTQKIVNLSLSVAFLEMKNKHEYFEDIFEEQTEANAGLRQMESASSVRRSLERTLRSYLNMLTALKDVPDWKDAYAEVYELVKAAKNSSGGKKEDKSSE
;
A
#
# COMPACT_ATOMS: atom_id res chain seq x y z
N MET A 1 30.26 7.62 -22.57
CA MET A 1 29.07 8.15 -21.88
C MET A 1 29.16 7.92 -20.37
N LYS A 2 29.55 8.92 -19.55
CA LYS A 2 29.69 8.74 -18.08
C LYS A 2 28.40 9.10 -17.34
N ILE A 3 27.63 8.17 -16.78
CA ILE A 3 26.45 8.44 -15.94
C ILE A 3 26.53 7.64 -14.63
N SER A 4 26.04 8.22 -13.53
CA SER A 4 25.90 7.50 -12.25
C SER A 4 24.48 6.91 -12.17
N LEU A 5 24.28 5.70 -12.70
CA LEU A 5 22.97 5.04 -12.74
C LEU A 5 22.33 4.88 -11.35
N GLN A 6 23.15 4.73 -10.30
CA GLN A 6 22.70 4.67 -8.90
C GLN A 6 21.97 5.93 -8.42
N ARG A 7 22.25 7.09 -9.04
CA ARG A 7 21.60 8.38 -8.72
C ARG A 7 20.36 8.65 -9.57
N VAL A 8 20.10 7.83 -10.58
CA VAL A 8 18.92 7.95 -11.44
C VAL A 8 17.72 7.40 -10.68
N SER A 9 16.58 8.09 -10.72
CA SER A 9 15.36 7.63 -10.01
C SER A 9 14.90 6.25 -10.51
N THR A 10 14.03 5.57 -9.76
CA THR A 10 13.47 4.28 -10.17
C THR A 10 12.77 4.38 -11.53
N LYS A 11 11.95 5.43 -11.72
CA LYS A 11 11.20 5.70 -12.95
C LYS A 11 12.11 6.16 -14.08
N ASP A 12 13.03 7.06 -13.79
CA ASP A 12 13.98 7.59 -14.79
C ASP A 12 14.89 6.47 -15.32
N LEU A 13 15.25 5.49 -14.48
CA LEU A 13 16.03 4.33 -14.92
C LEU A 13 15.20 3.45 -15.87
N ALA A 14 13.91 3.24 -15.58
CA ALA A 14 13.00 2.53 -16.48
C ALA A 14 12.93 3.26 -17.83
N THR A 15 12.62 4.56 -17.83
CA THR A 15 12.49 5.38 -19.05
C THR A 15 13.79 5.44 -19.85
N LEU A 16 14.94 5.60 -19.20
CA LEU A 16 16.24 5.60 -19.89
C LEU A 16 16.48 4.25 -20.58
N THR A 17 16.22 3.15 -19.87
CA THR A 17 16.42 1.80 -20.39
C THR A 17 15.48 1.54 -21.57
N GLU A 18 14.19 1.84 -21.41
CA GLU A 18 13.17 1.68 -22.45
C GLU A 18 13.57 2.40 -23.74
N ARG A 19 13.88 3.70 -23.64
CA ARG A 19 14.28 4.50 -24.80
C ARG A 19 15.57 3.99 -25.43
N THR A 20 16.52 3.52 -24.61
CA THR A 20 17.75 2.91 -25.10
C THR A 20 17.44 1.65 -25.89
N LEU A 21 16.57 0.76 -25.38
CA LEU A 21 16.12 -0.42 -26.09
C LEU A 21 15.40 -0.06 -27.40
N THR A 22 14.46 0.88 -27.37
CA THR A 22 13.73 1.35 -28.57
C THR A 22 14.68 1.80 -29.68
N VAL A 23 15.69 2.63 -29.36
CA VAL A 23 16.69 3.07 -30.33
C VAL A 23 17.48 1.88 -30.85
N SER A 24 17.91 0.99 -29.95
CA SER A 24 18.79 -0.14 -30.25
C SER A 24 18.12 -1.25 -31.07
N THR A 25 16.81 -1.43 -30.94
CA THR A 25 16.01 -2.45 -31.63
C THR A 25 15.19 -1.89 -32.79
N SER A 26 15.37 -0.62 -33.14
CA SER A 26 14.60 0.07 -34.21
C SER A 26 14.87 -0.48 -35.63
N GLY A 27 15.88 -1.32 -35.81
CA GLY A 27 16.37 -1.78 -37.12
C GLY A 27 17.23 -0.74 -37.86
N LYS A 28 17.34 0.49 -37.33
CA LYS A 28 18.17 1.57 -37.90
C LYS A 28 19.66 1.24 -37.89
N TYR A 29 20.12 0.43 -36.95
CA TYR A 29 21.53 0.13 -36.70
C TYR A 29 21.81 -1.36 -36.84
N PRO A 30 22.23 -1.85 -38.04
CA PRO A 30 22.43 -3.28 -38.28
C PRO A 30 23.40 -3.95 -37.30
N VAL A 31 24.44 -3.22 -36.85
CA VAL A 31 25.44 -3.69 -35.87
C VAL A 31 24.86 -4.05 -34.50
N LEU A 32 23.66 -3.56 -34.18
CA LEU A 32 22.95 -3.86 -32.94
C LEU A 32 21.96 -5.02 -33.07
N THR A 33 21.70 -5.50 -34.29
CA THR A 33 20.77 -6.61 -34.52
C THR A 33 21.23 -7.86 -33.78
N ASN A 34 20.37 -8.42 -32.93
CA ASN A 34 20.64 -9.63 -32.13
C ASN A 34 21.88 -9.54 -31.22
N HIS A 35 22.32 -8.33 -30.85
CA HIS A 35 23.50 -8.19 -29.99
C HIS A 35 23.22 -8.78 -28.58
N PRO A 36 24.11 -9.62 -28.01
CA PRO A 36 23.87 -10.29 -26.72
C PRO A 36 23.51 -9.35 -25.56
N LEU A 37 24.19 -8.20 -25.47
CA LEU A 37 23.89 -7.20 -24.43
C LEU A 37 22.49 -6.57 -24.56
N ILE A 38 21.92 -6.50 -25.77
CA ILE A 38 20.55 -6.01 -25.96
C ILE A 38 19.56 -7.06 -25.47
N ASN A 39 19.82 -8.33 -25.74
CA ASN A 39 18.98 -9.43 -25.26
C ASN A 39 18.97 -9.46 -23.72
N GLU A 40 20.13 -9.41 -23.07
CA GLU A 40 20.22 -9.34 -21.61
C GLU A 40 19.56 -8.09 -21.04
N LEU A 41 19.75 -6.93 -21.68
CA LEU A 41 19.13 -5.68 -21.25
C LEU A 41 17.61 -5.75 -21.36
N THR A 42 17.09 -6.40 -22.41
CA THR A 42 15.66 -6.63 -22.61
C THR A 42 15.09 -7.52 -21.51
N THR A 43 15.76 -8.64 -21.17
CA THR A 43 15.33 -9.53 -20.08
C THR A 43 15.29 -8.79 -18.75
N HIS A 44 16.37 -8.12 -18.35
CA HIS A 44 16.38 -7.40 -17.07
C HIS A 44 15.46 -6.18 -17.05
N TYR A 45 15.19 -5.56 -18.20
CA TYR A 45 14.21 -4.50 -18.30
C TYR A 45 12.78 -5.04 -18.11
N ALA A 46 12.46 -6.20 -18.68
CA ALA A 46 11.15 -6.84 -18.48
C ALA A 46 10.86 -7.03 -16.99
N ASP A 47 11.78 -7.66 -16.25
CA ASP A 47 11.66 -7.86 -14.80
C ASP A 47 11.47 -6.53 -14.05
N TYR A 48 12.24 -5.51 -14.44
CA TYR A 48 12.16 -4.18 -13.82
C TYR A 48 10.86 -3.43 -14.15
N SER A 49 10.34 -3.61 -15.36
CA SER A 49 9.15 -2.94 -15.87
C SER A 49 7.87 -3.35 -15.12
N GLU A 50 7.86 -4.56 -14.57
CA GLU A 50 6.75 -5.07 -13.76
C GLU A 50 6.68 -4.42 -12.38
N VAL A 51 7.81 -3.94 -11.85
CA VAL A 51 7.94 -3.57 -10.44
C VAL A 51 8.32 -2.10 -10.19
N TYR A 52 8.74 -1.34 -11.20
CA TYR A 52 9.18 0.05 -11.00
C TYR A 52 8.04 1.02 -10.58
N THR A 53 6.79 0.63 -10.80
CA THR A 53 5.57 1.34 -10.36
C THR A 53 4.86 0.66 -9.19
N LYS A 54 5.38 -0.47 -8.71
CA LYS A 54 4.79 -1.25 -7.61
C LYS A 54 4.62 -0.38 -6.37
N LYS A 55 3.41 -0.39 -5.82
CA LYS A 55 3.11 0.25 -4.53
C LYS A 55 3.71 -0.57 -3.39
N THR A 56 4.14 0.10 -2.33
CA THR A 56 4.62 -0.56 -1.11
C THR A 56 3.48 -1.11 -0.25
N PHE A 57 2.29 -0.52 -0.36
CA PHE A 57 1.08 -0.89 0.36
C PHE A 57 -0.14 -0.74 -0.57
N SER A 58 -1.24 -1.44 -0.24
CA SER A 58 -2.49 -1.45 -1.00
C SER A 58 -3.16 -0.08 -1.11
N GLY A 59 -2.92 0.80 -0.13
CA GLY A 59 -3.58 2.11 -0.02
C GLY A 59 -4.88 2.09 0.79
N LYS A 60 -5.37 0.91 1.21
CA LYS A 60 -6.59 0.74 2.01
C LYS A 60 -6.49 1.24 3.47
N GLY A 61 -5.34 1.78 3.88
CA GLY A 61 -5.11 2.21 5.27
C GLY A 61 -6.11 3.25 5.77
N LYS A 62 -6.56 4.15 4.89
CA LYS A 62 -7.59 5.14 5.24
C LYS A 62 -8.96 4.50 5.44
N ASP A 63 -9.31 3.53 4.59
CA ASP A 63 -10.60 2.85 4.63
C ASP A 63 -10.70 1.98 5.90
N VAL A 64 -9.63 1.25 6.24
CA VAL A 64 -9.53 0.49 7.50
C VAL A 64 -9.72 1.42 8.70
N ALA A 65 -9.02 2.56 8.73
CA ALA A 65 -9.12 3.51 9.84
C ALA A 65 -10.51 4.16 9.95
N ALA A 66 -11.20 4.37 8.83
CA ALA A 66 -12.57 4.89 8.84
C ALA A 66 -13.56 3.83 9.36
N ALA A 67 -13.46 2.58 8.91
CA ALA A 67 -14.30 1.49 9.39
C ALA A 67 -14.10 1.20 10.89
N ASP A 68 -12.85 1.30 11.34
CA ASP A 68 -12.46 1.21 12.75
C ASP A 68 -13.13 2.30 13.60
N HIS A 69 -13.06 3.55 13.13
CA HIS A 69 -13.72 4.67 13.78
C HIS A 69 -15.24 4.48 13.88
N ASP A 70 -15.90 4.03 12.81
CA ASP A 70 -17.34 3.79 12.82
C ASP A 70 -17.74 2.70 13.82
N ARG A 71 -16.93 1.63 13.90
CA ARG A 71 -17.07 0.57 14.92
C ARG A 71 -16.93 1.13 16.33
N ASP A 72 -15.92 1.96 16.60
CA ASP A 72 -15.68 2.58 17.91
C ASP A 72 -16.84 3.46 18.34
N VAL A 73 -17.38 4.23 17.41
CA VAL A 73 -18.55 5.10 17.64
C VAL A 73 -19.77 4.25 18.00
N ALA A 74 -20.05 3.17 17.26
CA ALA A 74 -21.19 2.31 17.54
C ALA A 74 -21.11 1.65 18.92
N PHE A 75 -19.94 1.13 19.28
CA PHE A 75 -19.68 0.61 20.63
C PHE A 75 -19.89 1.68 21.70
N SER A 76 -19.31 2.87 21.50
CA SER A 76 -19.33 3.97 22.47
C SER A 76 -20.73 4.51 22.72
N VAL A 77 -21.58 4.59 21.69
CA VAL A 77 -22.96 5.06 21.81
C VAL A 77 -23.80 4.11 22.68
N ILE A 78 -23.72 2.80 22.45
CA ILE A 78 -24.45 1.81 23.27
C ILE A 78 -23.93 1.83 24.71
N LYS A 79 -22.60 1.84 24.89
CA LYS A 79 -21.96 1.96 26.20
C LYS A 79 -22.44 3.19 26.97
N ALA A 80 -22.48 4.35 26.32
CA ALA A 80 -22.95 5.60 26.91
C ALA A 80 -24.43 5.55 27.27
N PHE A 81 -25.27 5.00 26.39
CA PHE A 81 -26.70 4.79 26.65
C PHE A 81 -26.91 3.94 27.90
N LEU A 82 -26.29 2.74 27.95
CA LEU A 82 -26.43 1.83 29.09
C LEU A 82 -25.96 2.48 30.39
N ASN A 83 -24.82 3.18 30.35
CA ASN A 83 -24.29 3.88 31.53
C ASN A 83 -25.22 4.98 32.03
N GLY A 84 -25.86 5.74 31.14
CA GLY A 84 -26.81 6.78 31.51
C GLY A 84 -28.12 6.20 32.03
N TYR A 85 -28.69 5.23 31.30
CA TYR A 85 -30.01 4.66 31.57
C TYR A 85 -30.06 3.93 32.91
N ARG A 86 -29.03 3.13 33.24
CA ARG A 86 -28.96 2.36 34.49
C ARG A 86 -28.99 3.24 35.76
N GLN A 87 -28.61 4.52 35.65
CA GLN A 87 -28.56 5.45 36.77
C GLN A 87 -29.93 6.04 37.13
N VAL A 88 -30.93 5.93 36.24
CA VAL A 88 -32.26 6.51 36.44
C VAL A 88 -33.19 5.43 37.03
N ILE A 89 -33.04 5.13 38.31
CA ILE A 89 -33.76 4.00 38.98
C ILE A 89 -35.29 4.09 38.83
N SER A 90 -35.84 5.27 38.57
CA SER A 90 -37.28 5.48 38.34
C SER A 90 -37.79 5.07 36.96
N VAL A 91 -36.93 4.80 35.96
CA VAL A 91 -37.41 4.36 34.63
C VAL A 91 -37.60 2.85 34.57
N PRO A 92 -38.53 2.36 33.73
CA PRO A 92 -38.67 0.92 33.48
C PRO A 92 -37.35 0.31 33.01
N ASN A 93 -37.13 -0.98 33.28
CA ASN A 93 -36.00 -1.74 32.74
C ASN A 93 -34.60 -1.18 33.10
N TYR A 94 -34.46 -0.31 34.11
CA TYR A 94 -33.13 0.19 34.51
C TYR A 94 -32.16 -0.95 34.89
N GLN A 95 -32.67 -2.05 35.46
CA GLN A 95 -31.89 -3.23 35.80
C GLN A 95 -31.41 -3.98 34.56
N ASP A 96 -32.21 -4.00 33.47
CA ASP A 96 -31.76 -4.58 32.19
C ASP A 96 -30.56 -3.79 31.65
N ALA A 97 -30.57 -2.47 31.80
CA ALA A 97 -29.46 -1.61 31.41
C ALA A 97 -28.22 -1.81 32.30
N GLU A 98 -28.40 -1.97 33.61
CA GLU A 98 -27.31 -2.31 34.54
C GLU A 98 -26.68 -3.64 34.17
N ASP A 99 -27.48 -4.69 33.96
CA ASP A 99 -27.00 -6.03 33.65
C ASP A 99 -26.21 -6.03 32.32
N LEU A 100 -26.73 -5.38 31.28
CA LEU A 100 -26.01 -5.23 30.01
C LEU A 100 -24.75 -4.37 30.16
N TYR A 101 -24.78 -3.32 30.98
CA TYR A 101 -23.59 -2.52 31.26
C TYR A 101 -22.49 -3.36 31.94
N GLN A 102 -22.85 -4.28 32.84
CA GLN A 102 -21.88 -5.20 33.45
C GLN A 102 -21.26 -6.17 32.43
N VAL A 103 -21.98 -6.54 31.35
CA VAL A 103 -21.38 -7.27 30.22
C VAL A 103 -20.28 -6.41 29.57
N PHE A 104 -20.54 -5.12 29.33
CA PHE A 104 -19.51 -4.21 28.78
C PHE A 104 -18.33 -4.03 29.73
N VAL A 105 -18.56 -3.96 31.05
CA VAL A 105 -17.49 -3.91 32.06
C VAL A 105 -16.62 -5.17 31.99
N HIS A 106 -17.22 -6.34 31.83
CA HIS A 106 -16.50 -7.62 31.76
C HIS A 106 -15.51 -7.68 30.58
N PHE A 107 -15.93 -7.19 29.40
CA PHE A 107 -15.08 -7.18 28.19
C PHE A 107 -14.18 -5.95 28.06
N GLY A 108 -14.40 -4.91 28.86
CA GLY A 108 -13.59 -3.71 28.91
C GLY A 108 -14.33 -2.48 28.37
N LEU A 109 -14.39 -1.42 29.18
CA LEU A 109 -15.05 -0.17 28.81
C LEU A 109 -14.21 0.70 27.87
N ASP A 110 -12.94 0.36 27.66
CA ASP A 110 -11.96 1.04 26.81
C ASP A 110 -11.61 0.22 25.55
N LEU A 111 -12.50 -0.71 25.19
CA LEU A 111 -12.45 -1.52 23.96
C LEU A 111 -12.15 -0.67 22.70
N ASP A 112 -12.74 0.53 22.60
CA ASP A 112 -12.55 1.51 21.52
C ASP A 112 -11.15 2.16 21.47
N ARG A 113 -10.24 1.78 22.37
CA ARG A 113 -8.89 2.34 22.46
C ARG A 113 -7.80 1.27 22.34
N MET A 114 -8.20 0.03 22.12
CA MET A 114 -7.30 -1.09 21.96
C MET A 114 -6.67 -1.11 20.56
N SER A 115 -5.65 -1.94 20.37
CA SER A 115 -5.18 -2.26 19.01
C SER A 115 -6.25 -3.03 18.24
N TYR A 116 -6.22 -2.97 16.92
CA TYR A 116 -7.17 -3.69 16.05
C TYR A 116 -7.33 -5.16 16.41
N SER A 117 -6.23 -5.87 16.64
CA SER A 117 -6.25 -7.29 16.99
C SER A 117 -6.94 -7.54 18.33
N SER A 118 -6.61 -6.73 19.35
CA SER A 118 -7.17 -6.89 20.69
C SER A 118 -8.63 -6.48 20.73
N GLN A 119 -8.97 -5.37 20.08
CA GLN A 119 -10.34 -4.91 19.97
C GLN A 119 -11.23 -5.89 19.24
N THR A 120 -10.79 -6.42 18.09
CA THR A 120 -11.54 -7.42 17.33
C THR A 120 -11.84 -8.66 18.19
N ALA A 121 -10.83 -9.19 18.88
CA ALA A 121 -11.00 -10.37 19.74
C ALA A 121 -12.03 -10.12 20.86
N GLN A 122 -11.95 -8.97 21.51
CA GLN A 122 -12.85 -8.61 22.61
C GLN A 122 -14.26 -8.26 22.10
N MET A 123 -14.38 -7.53 20.98
CA MET A 123 -15.67 -7.17 20.38
C MET A 123 -16.46 -8.40 19.95
N LYS A 124 -15.79 -9.39 19.35
CA LYS A 124 -16.41 -10.66 18.98
C LYS A 124 -17.00 -11.37 20.19
N LYS A 125 -16.27 -11.42 21.31
CA LYS A 125 -16.76 -12.04 22.55
C LYS A 125 -17.86 -11.24 23.23
N LEU A 126 -17.80 -9.91 23.16
CA LEU A 126 -18.89 -9.04 23.60
C LEU A 126 -20.17 -9.31 22.79
N ILE A 127 -20.08 -9.38 21.47
CA ILE A 127 -21.23 -9.67 20.59
C ILE A 127 -21.81 -11.05 20.91
N GLU A 128 -20.96 -12.09 21.00
CA GLU A 128 -21.40 -13.44 21.40
C GLU A 128 -22.15 -13.44 22.74
N ALA A 129 -21.68 -12.67 23.72
CA ALA A 129 -22.34 -12.54 25.02
C ALA A 129 -23.68 -11.80 24.93
N LEU A 130 -23.77 -10.74 24.11
CA LEU A 130 -24.99 -9.97 23.89
C LEU A 130 -26.05 -10.75 23.10
N GLU A 131 -25.63 -11.67 22.23
CA GLU A 131 -26.51 -12.58 21.47
C GLU A 131 -27.08 -13.73 22.33
N ARG A 132 -26.67 -13.88 23.59
CA ARG A 132 -27.30 -14.85 24.50
C ARG A 132 -28.78 -14.50 24.69
N PRO A 133 -29.69 -15.49 24.79
CA PRO A 133 -31.13 -15.25 24.88
C PRO A 133 -31.54 -14.26 25.97
N GLU A 134 -30.91 -14.36 27.15
CA GLU A 134 -31.16 -13.47 28.28
C GLU A 134 -30.78 -12.00 28.00
N ASN A 135 -29.71 -11.77 27.25
CA ASN A 135 -29.23 -10.42 26.91
C ASN A 135 -29.98 -9.86 25.70
N THR A 136 -30.35 -10.71 24.76
CA THR A 136 -31.19 -10.34 23.61
C THR A 136 -32.54 -9.82 24.08
N GLN A 137 -33.17 -10.46 25.07
CA GLN A 137 -34.43 -9.97 25.63
C GLN A 137 -34.26 -8.59 26.29
N LYS A 138 -33.15 -8.35 27.01
CA LYS A 138 -32.85 -7.04 27.62
C LYS A 138 -32.62 -5.96 26.56
N ILE A 139 -31.92 -6.29 25.46
CA ILE A 139 -31.72 -5.41 24.31
C ILE A 139 -33.08 -5.01 23.70
N VAL A 140 -34.01 -5.96 23.56
CA VAL A 140 -35.39 -5.68 23.09
C VAL A 140 -36.14 -4.79 24.08
N ASN A 141 -36.08 -5.09 25.37
CA ASN A 141 -36.76 -4.31 26.42
C ASN A 141 -36.28 -2.84 26.47
N LEU A 142 -35.03 -2.59 26.11
CA LEU A 142 -34.42 -1.25 26.03
C LEU A 142 -34.52 -0.61 24.64
N SER A 143 -35.18 -1.27 23.68
CA SER A 143 -35.28 -0.81 22.28
C SER A 143 -33.93 -0.59 21.59
N LEU A 144 -32.91 -1.39 21.96
CA LEU A 144 -31.55 -1.29 21.43
C LEU A 144 -31.27 -2.22 20.25
N SER A 145 -32.24 -3.01 19.77
CA SER A 145 -32.02 -4.04 18.75
C SER A 145 -31.39 -3.50 17.47
N VAL A 146 -31.82 -2.32 17.01
CA VAL A 146 -31.25 -1.68 15.80
C VAL A 146 -29.81 -1.23 16.05
N ALA A 147 -29.55 -0.55 17.17
CA ALA A 147 -28.21 -0.10 17.52
C ALA A 147 -27.23 -1.28 17.68
N PHE A 148 -27.67 -2.37 18.30
CA PHE A 148 -26.88 -3.58 18.45
C PHE A 148 -26.55 -4.22 17.10
N LEU A 149 -27.53 -4.32 16.19
CA LEU A 149 -27.30 -4.81 14.84
C LEU A 149 -26.32 -3.92 14.07
N GLU A 150 -26.45 -2.60 14.17
CA GLU A 150 -25.50 -1.66 13.55
C GLU A 150 -24.08 -1.83 14.08
N MET A 151 -23.90 -2.01 15.39
CA MET A 151 -22.59 -2.28 15.99
C MET A 151 -21.99 -3.57 15.43
N LYS A 152 -22.80 -4.62 15.29
CA LYS A 152 -22.35 -5.90 14.71
C LYS A 152 -21.93 -5.73 13.25
N ASN A 153 -22.78 -5.10 12.43
CA ASN A 153 -22.49 -4.90 11.01
C ASN A 153 -21.22 -4.05 10.80
N LYS A 154 -20.99 -3.03 11.64
CA LYS A 154 -19.76 -2.21 11.59
C LYS A 154 -18.52 -2.99 12.03
N HIS A 155 -18.67 -3.92 12.97
CA HIS A 155 -17.59 -4.82 13.35
C HIS A 155 -17.23 -5.77 12.21
N GLU A 156 -18.21 -6.41 11.59
CA GLU A 156 -18.03 -7.31 10.44
C GLU A 156 -17.40 -6.57 9.25
N TYR A 157 -17.90 -5.38 8.91
CA TYR A 157 -17.35 -4.55 7.85
C TYR A 157 -15.88 -4.15 8.08
N PHE A 158 -15.51 -3.85 9.33
CA PHE A 158 -14.10 -3.62 9.67
C PHE A 158 -13.26 -4.88 9.41
N GLU A 159 -13.72 -6.07 9.82
CA GLU A 159 -12.98 -7.32 9.60
C GLU A 159 -12.77 -7.58 8.11
N ASP A 160 -13.82 -7.40 7.29
CA ASP A 160 -13.75 -7.58 5.83
C ASP A 160 -12.68 -6.66 5.20
N ILE A 161 -12.70 -5.36 5.50
CA ILE A 161 -11.72 -4.42 4.92
C ILE A 161 -10.30 -4.71 5.44
N PHE A 162 -10.17 -5.10 6.71
CA PHE A 162 -8.88 -5.44 7.28
C PHE A 162 -8.29 -6.70 6.62
N GLU A 163 -9.11 -7.70 6.34
CA GLU A 163 -8.74 -8.90 5.59
C GLU A 163 -8.33 -8.53 4.16
N GLU A 164 -9.15 -7.77 3.43
CA GLU A 164 -8.82 -7.29 2.08
C GLU A 164 -7.50 -6.50 2.03
N GLN A 165 -7.23 -5.66 3.04
CA GLN A 165 -5.96 -4.95 3.15
C GLN A 165 -4.80 -5.93 3.35
N THR A 166 -4.98 -6.92 4.22
CA THR A 166 -3.97 -7.92 4.55
C THR A 166 -3.62 -8.76 3.32
N GLU A 167 -4.62 -9.24 2.59
CA GLU A 167 -4.45 -9.98 1.35
C GLU A 167 -3.76 -9.14 0.27
N ALA A 168 -4.22 -7.91 0.05
CA ALA A 168 -3.61 -7.02 -0.95
C ALA A 168 -2.15 -6.70 -0.61
N ASN A 169 -1.83 -6.47 0.66
CA ASN A 169 -0.46 -6.25 1.11
C ASN A 169 0.40 -7.52 1.01
N ALA A 170 -0.16 -8.69 1.28
CA ALA A 170 0.52 -9.98 1.12
C ALA A 170 0.86 -10.22 -0.37
N GLY A 171 -0.08 -9.96 -1.29
CA GLY A 171 0.16 -10.02 -2.73
C GLY A 171 1.28 -9.10 -3.18
N LEU A 172 1.31 -7.85 -2.69
CA LEU A 172 2.42 -6.93 -2.95
C LEU A 172 3.76 -7.47 -2.44
N ARG A 173 3.80 -8.17 -1.29
CA ARG A 173 5.05 -8.74 -0.75
C ARG A 173 5.59 -9.93 -1.54
N GLN A 174 4.73 -10.66 -2.26
CA GLN A 174 5.16 -11.78 -3.11
C GLN A 174 5.88 -11.32 -4.38
N MET A 175 5.54 -10.13 -4.90
CA MET A 175 6.27 -9.56 -6.03
C MET A 175 7.69 -9.17 -5.62
N GLU A 176 8.65 -9.30 -6.52
CA GLU A 176 9.97 -8.72 -6.31
C GLU A 176 9.88 -7.18 -6.12
N SER A 177 10.93 -6.60 -5.54
CA SER A 177 11.02 -5.14 -5.39
C SER A 177 11.80 -4.56 -6.57
N ALA A 178 11.48 -3.35 -7.01
CA ALA A 178 12.33 -2.67 -7.99
C ALA A 178 13.80 -2.62 -7.53
N SER A 179 14.04 -2.46 -6.22
CA SER A 179 15.38 -2.46 -5.64
C SER A 179 16.13 -3.80 -5.79
N SER A 180 15.45 -4.95 -5.78
CA SER A 180 16.09 -6.27 -5.92
C SER A 180 16.58 -6.49 -7.36
N VAL A 181 15.74 -6.19 -8.35
CA VAL A 181 16.08 -6.33 -9.78
C VAL A 181 16.94 -5.19 -10.33
N ARG A 182 16.93 -4.01 -9.67
CA ARG A 182 17.64 -2.80 -10.11
C ARG A 182 19.11 -3.04 -10.37
N ARG A 183 19.81 -3.78 -9.49
CA ARG A 183 21.26 -3.96 -9.60
C ARG A 183 21.65 -4.70 -10.88
N SER A 184 20.88 -5.69 -11.28
CA SER A 184 21.10 -6.43 -12.53
C SER A 184 20.86 -5.52 -13.72
N LEU A 185 19.77 -4.76 -13.73
CA LEU A 185 19.49 -3.79 -14.78
C LEU A 185 20.59 -2.72 -14.91
N GLU A 186 21.00 -2.10 -13.81
CA GLU A 186 22.07 -1.08 -13.82
C GLU A 186 23.39 -1.64 -14.35
N ARG A 187 23.72 -2.89 -14.00
CA ARG A 187 24.94 -3.56 -14.47
C ARG A 187 24.88 -3.74 -15.99
N THR A 188 23.80 -4.31 -16.51
CA THR A 188 23.68 -4.61 -17.94
C THR A 188 23.56 -3.33 -18.78
N LEU A 189 22.79 -2.34 -18.32
CA LEU A 189 22.74 -1.03 -18.97
C LEU A 189 24.11 -0.36 -19.00
N ARG A 190 24.88 -0.43 -17.90
CA ARG A 190 26.24 0.11 -17.86
C ARG A 190 27.17 -0.59 -18.85
N SER A 191 27.12 -1.92 -18.93
CA SER A 191 27.91 -2.69 -19.89
C SER A 191 27.58 -2.28 -21.32
N TYR A 192 26.29 -2.15 -21.66
CA TYR A 192 25.83 -1.69 -22.96
C TYR A 192 26.33 -0.27 -23.30
N LEU A 193 26.18 0.69 -22.39
CA LEU A 193 26.66 2.06 -22.58
C LEU A 193 28.18 2.15 -22.71
N ASN A 194 28.92 1.31 -21.98
CA ASN A 194 30.38 1.23 -22.08
C ASN A 194 30.83 0.68 -23.44
N MET A 195 30.15 -0.36 -23.94
CA MET A 195 30.39 -0.89 -25.28
C MET A 195 30.19 0.18 -26.36
N LEU A 196 29.05 0.87 -26.36
CA LEU A 196 28.81 1.97 -27.31
C LEU A 196 29.90 3.04 -27.19
N THR A 197 30.35 3.34 -25.97
CA THR A 197 31.43 4.31 -25.74
C THR A 197 32.77 3.85 -26.32
N ALA A 198 33.09 2.57 -26.23
CA ALA A 198 34.32 2.00 -26.78
C ALA A 198 34.31 2.01 -28.32
N LEU A 199 33.14 1.85 -28.93
CA LEU A 199 32.96 1.76 -30.38
C LEU A 199 32.59 3.09 -31.04
N LYS A 200 32.57 4.20 -30.29
CA LYS A 200 32.09 5.53 -30.75
C LYS A 200 32.77 6.06 -32.02
N ASP A 201 34.02 5.67 -32.28
CA ASP A 201 34.82 6.13 -33.41
C ASP A 201 34.82 5.11 -34.58
N VAL A 202 34.12 3.98 -34.43
CA VAL A 202 33.91 2.99 -35.50
C VAL A 202 32.75 3.47 -36.37
N PRO A 203 32.91 3.57 -37.71
CA PRO A 203 31.93 4.20 -38.61
C PRO A 203 30.49 3.73 -38.40
N ASP A 204 30.27 2.42 -38.38
CA ASP A 204 28.92 1.82 -38.29
C ASP A 204 28.25 1.97 -36.91
N TRP A 205 28.99 2.41 -35.90
CA TRP A 205 28.53 2.56 -34.51
C TRP A 205 28.29 4.01 -34.11
N LYS A 206 28.77 4.97 -34.90
CA LYS A 206 28.82 6.38 -34.55
C LYS A 206 27.43 6.98 -34.33
N ASP A 207 26.48 6.67 -35.19
CA ASP A 207 25.11 7.22 -35.12
C ASP A 207 24.32 6.61 -33.95
N ALA A 208 24.45 5.30 -33.73
CA ALA A 208 23.87 4.62 -32.57
C ALA A 208 24.41 5.19 -31.26
N TYR A 209 25.73 5.42 -31.19
CA TYR A 209 26.37 6.09 -30.06
C TYR A 209 25.79 7.48 -29.84
N ALA A 210 25.69 8.30 -30.88
CA ALA A 210 25.23 9.69 -30.76
C ALA A 210 23.79 9.78 -30.24
N GLU A 211 22.89 8.95 -30.76
CA GLU A 211 21.48 8.93 -30.37
C GLU A 211 21.29 8.48 -28.91
N VAL A 212 21.93 7.38 -28.51
CA VAL A 212 21.88 6.91 -27.11
C VAL A 212 22.57 7.91 -26.16
N TYR A 213 23.59 8.62 -26.63
CA TYR A 213 24.27 9.63 -25.82
C TYR A 213 23.35 10.80 -25.44
N GLU A 214 22.45 11.22 -26.34
CA GLU A 214 21.45 12.25 -26.03
C GLU A 214 20.43 11.77 -25.00
N LEU A 215 20.01 10.50 -25.05
CA LEU A 215 19.17 9.90 -24.01
C LEU A 215 19.85 9.92 -22.63
N VAL A 216 21.15 9.57 -22.59
CA VAL A 216 21.94 9.59 -21.35
C VAL A 216 22.10 11.02 -20.82
N LYS A 217 22.26 12.03 -21.69
CA LYS A 217 22.27 13.44 -21.27
C LYS A 217 20.93 13.86 -20.66
N ALA A 218 19.82 13.52 -21.30
CA ALA A 218 18.48 13.84 -20.79
C ALA A 218 18.27 13.24 -19.38
N ALA A 219 18.64 11.97 -19.17
CA ALA A 219 18.52 11.31 -17.87
C ALA A 219 19.47 11.88 -16.79
N LYS A 220 20.62 12.44 -17.18
CA LYS A 220 21.48 13.18 -16.22
C LYS A 220 20.85 14.47 -15.77
N ASN A 221 20.23 15.21 -16.70
CA ASN A 221 19.62 16.49 -16.38
C ASN A 221 18.42 16.30 -15.45
N SER A 222 17.64 15.21 -15.62
CA SER A 222 16.55 14.88 -14.70
C SER A 222 17.04 14.46 -13.31
N SER A 223 18.18 13.76 -13.21
CA SER A 223 18.77 13.33 -11.93
C SER A 223 19.55 14.43 -11.19
N GLY A 224 19.98 15.49 -11.90
CA GLY A 224 20.72 16.62 -11.34
C GLY A 224 19.88 17.78 -10.81
N GLY A 225 18.58 17.84 -11.16
CA GLY A 225 17.67 18.96 -10.89
C GLY A 225 17.18 19.13 -9.44
N LYS A 226 17.82 18.51 -8.44
CA LYS A 226 17.54 18.76 -6.99
C LYS A 226 18.48 19.78 -6.36
N LYS A 227 18.97 20.75 -7.13
CA LYS A 227 19.59 21.97 -6.60
C LYS A 227 18.84 23.17 -7.18
N GLU A 228 18.45 24.05 -6.28
CA GLU A 228 17.76 25.34 -6.50
C GLU A 228 16.24 25.25 -6.68
N ASP A 229 15.53 25.12 -5.55
CA ASP A 229 14.55 26.16 -5.21
C ASP A 229 14.39 26.24 -3.67
N LYS A 230 15.30 26.97 -3.04
CA LYS A 230 15.16 27.51 -1.68
C LYS A 230 15.62 28.95 -1.73
N SER A 231 14.78 29.79 -2.31
CA SER A 231 14.87 31.24 -2.21
C SER A 231 13.55 31.84 -2.67
N SER A 232 13.03 32.80 -1.88
CA SER A 232 11.79 33.58 -2.08
C SER A 232 10.51 32.79 -1.76
N GLU A 233 9.62 33.13 -0.81
CA GLU A 233 9.39 34.23 0.14
C GLU A 233 8.52 33.66 1.28
#